data_AF-A0A2B4R3U6-F1
#
_entry.id   AF-A0A2B4R3U6-F1
#
_cell.length_a   1.000
_cell.length_b   1.000
_cell.length_c   1.000
_cell.angle_alpha   90.00
_cell.angle_beta   90.00
_cell.angle_gamma   90.00
#
_symmetry.space_group_name_H-M   'P 1'
#
loop_
_entity.id
_entity.type
_entity.pdbx_description
1 polymer ?
#
loop_
_entity_poly.entity_id
_entity_poly.type
_entity_poly.pdbx_seq_one_letter_code
_entity_poly.pdbx_strand_id
1 'polypeptide(L)'
;EHQDVCQRFPIHWSNNCGLKEIPREKLVDHIQDACALTEVHCEYNSLGSGTLISAAHLNSVILQTIVDNIAWVNRKIAIGVINETPSSWTAQCPFFKSGTSDAVLPEFVKSGEAALYSARRRHTSFLVGAVGMFIYYMPDAERP
;
A
#
# COMPACT_ATOMS: atom_id res chain seq x y z
N GLU A 1 17.35 28.06 39.89
CA GLU A 1 17.12 27.00 38.90
C GLU A 1 16.99 27.64 37.52
N HIS A 2 17.46 26.99 36.45
CA HIS A 2 17.55 27.60 35.11
C HIS A 2 16.18 27.73 34.38
N GLN A 3 15.16 27.04 34.90
CA GLN A 3 13.82 26.92 34.30
C GLN A 3 13.07 28.26 34.26
N ASP A 4 13.22 29.12 35.29
CA ASP A 4 12.51 30.41 35.38
C ASP A 4 13.20 31.55 34.61
N VAL A 5 14.40 31.31 34.07
CA VAL A 5 15.25 32.34 33.44
C VAL A 5 15.35 32.15 31.92
N CYS A 6 15.10 30.95 31.41
CA CYS A 6 15.25 30.65 30.00
C CYS A 6 14.02 31.10 29.20
N GLN A 7 14.15 32.19 28.44
CA GLN A 7 13.12 32.73 27.52
C GLN A 7 12.72 31.77 26.38
N ARG A 8 13.33 30.58 26.30
CA ARG A 8 13.04 29.53 25.31
C ARG A 8 12.34 28.31 25.92
N PHE A 9 11.89 28.43 27.17
CA PHE A 9 11.12 27.41 27.89
C PHE A 9 9.67 27.91 28.04
N PRO A 10 8.64 27.16 27.62
CA PRO A 10 8.66 25.91 26.85
C PRO A 10 9.02 26.12 25.36
N ILE A 11 9.55 25.09 24.72
CA ILE A 11 9.88 25.11 23.29
C ILE A 11 8.60 25.10 22.45
N HIS A 12 8.48 26.06 21.53
CA HIS A 12 7.41 26.03 20.54
C HIS A 12 7.67 24.91 19.52
N TRP A 13 6.73 23.97 19.45
CA TRP A 13 6.79 22.80 18.58
C TRP A 13 6.54 23.15 17.11
N SER A 14 7.36 22.63 16.19
CA SER A 14 7.31 22.96 14.75
C SER A 14 6.27 22.18 13.95
N ASN A 15 5.89 20.97 14.37
CA ASN A 15 5.04 20.08 13.55
C ASN A 15 3.54 20.26 13.82
N ASN A 16 3.16 21.30 14.56
CA ASN A 16 1.78 21.73 14.77
C ASN A 16 0.80 20.61 15.19
N CYS A 17 1.26 19.62 15.97
CA CYS A 17 0.47 18.48 16.47
C CYS A 17 -0.57 18.87 17.55
N GLY A 18 -0.79 20.18 17.78
CA GLY A 18 -1.75 20.71 18.73
C GLY A 18 -1.23 20.89 20.16
N LEU A 19 -0.13 20.24 20.54
CA LEU A 19 0.51 20.43 21.85
C LEU A 19 1.44 21.64 21.81
N LYS A 20 1.06 22.68 22.56
CA LYS A 20 1.73 24.00 22.53
C LYS A 20 2.95 24.08 23.46
N GLU A 21 3.03 23.23 24.46
CA GLU A 21 4.04 23.29 25.52
C GLU A 21 4.56 21.90 25.85
N ILE A 22 5.69 21.51 25.24
CA ILE A 22 6.37 20.24 25.53
C ILE A 22 7.64 20.56 26.34
N PRO A 23 7.79 20.00 27.57
CA PRO A 23 9.04 20.12 28.30
C PRO A 23 10.20 19.58 27.47
N ARG A 24 11.32 20.30 27.38
CA ARG A 24 12.47 19.93 26.53
C ARG A 24 12.93 18.49 26.76
N GLU A 25 12.94 18.04 28.01
CA GLU A 25 13.36 16.68 28.41
C GLU A 25 12.47 15.59 27.81
N LYS A 26 11.19 15.88 27.56
CA LYS A 26 10.20 14.95 27.00
C LYS A 26 10.00 15.13 25.51
N LEU A 27 10.76 16.01 24.87
CA LEU A 27 10.62 16.29 23.43
C LEU A 27 10.98 15.07 22.60
N VAL A 28 12.07 14.39 22.94
CA VAL A 28 12.55 13.21 22.20
C VAL A 28 11.52 12.08 22.30
N ASP A 29 11.08 11.78 23.52
CA ASP A 29 10.03 10.77 23.79
C ASP A 29 8.72 11.11 23.07
N HIS A 30 8.35 12.40 23.02
CA HIS A 30 7.17 12.84 22.31
C HIS A 30 7.28 12.59 20.80
N ILE A 31 8.43 12.89 20.19
CA ILE A 31 8.68 12.69 18.75
C ILE A 31 8.64 11.21 18.38
N GLN A 32 9.18 10.36 19.24
CA GLN A 32 9.34 8.94 18.95
C GLN A 32 8.05 8.16 19.19
N ASP A 33 7.37 8.38 20.32
CA ASP A 33 6.37 7.43 20.81
C ASP A 33 5.00 8.03 21.12
N ALA A 34 4.88 9.36 21.27
CA ALA A 34 3.65 9.98 21.80
C ALA A 34 3.01 11.05 20.90
N CYS A 35 3.63 11.45 19.79
CA CYS A 35 3.06 12.44 18.89
C CYS A 35 2.03 11.79 17.95
N ALA A 36 0.79 12.30 17.99
CA ALA A 36 -0.32 11.80 17.16
C ALA A 36 -0.13 12.01 15.65
N LEU A 37 0.82 12.86 15.26
CA LEU A 37 1.22 13.09 13.86
C LEU A 37 2.54 12.39 13.51
N THR A 38 3.09 11.57 14.40
CA THR A 38 4.31 10.80 14.09
C THR A 38 3.97 9.86 12.95
N GLU A 39 4.68 10.02 11.82
CA GLU A 39 4.59 9.09 10.71
C GLU A 39 5.23 7.76 11.14
N VAL A 40 4.40 6.82 11.58
CA VAL A 40 4.86 5.49 11.96
C VAL A 40 5.29 4.77 10.69
N HIS A 41 6.53 4.28 10.67
CA HIS A 41 7.02 3.43 9.60
C HIS A 41 6.23 2.11 9.61
N CYS A 42 5.22 2.04 8.76
CA CYS A 42 4.46 0.83 8.53
C CYS A 42 5.15 0.06 7.39
N GLU A 43 5.63 -1.16 7.65
CA GLU A 43 6.19 -2.05 6.62
C GLU A 43 5.18 -2.34 5.50
N TYR A 44 3.89 -2.13 5.77
CA TYR A 44 2.80 -2.28 4.81
C TYR A 44 2.52 -1.00 3.99
N ASN A 45 3.14 0.15 4.32
CA ASN A 45 3.01 1.40 3.56
C ASN A 45 3.69 1.31 2.17
N SER A 46 4.74 0.49 2.05
CA SER A 46 5.42 0.22 0.78
C SER A 46 4.78 -0.91 -0.04
N LEU A 47 3.73 -1.58 0.46
CA LEU A 47 3.05 -2.63 -0.28
C LEU A 47 2.08 -2.02 -1.29
N GLY A 48 2.57 -1.93 -2.52
CA GLY A 48 1.83 -1.40 -3.65
C GLY A 48 1.26 -2.50 -4.54
N SER A 49 0.30 -2.11 -5.36
CA SER A 49 -0.08 -2.90 -6.53
C SER A 49 1.13 -3.15 -7.45
N GLY A 50 1.23 -4.34 -8.03
CA GLY A 50 2.37 -4.75 -8.86
C GLY A 50 3.52 -5.37 -8.07
N THR A 51 3.29 -5.75 -6.81
CA THR A 51 4.30 -6.40 -5.95
C THR A 51 3.94 -7.85 -5.64
N LEU A 52 4.91 -8.57 -5.08
CA LEU A 52 4.78 -9.94 -4.58
C LEU A 52 4.87 -9.93 -3.07
N ILE A 53 4.07 -10.77 -2.42
CA ILE A 53 4.16 -11.05 -0.98
C ILE A 53 4.15 -12.55 -0.73
N SER A 54 4.49 -12.97 0.49
CA SER A 54 4.22 -14.34 0.93
C SER A 54 2.70 -14.61 0.90
N ALA A 55 2.30 -15.79 0.43
CA ALA A 55 0.91 -16.23 0.46
C ALA A 55 0.27 -16.12 1.85
N ALA A 56 1.03 -16.41 2.90
CA ALA A 56 0.58 -16.34 4.30
C ALA A 56 0.20 -14.91 4.75
N HIS A 57 0.69 -13.88 4.05
CA HIS A 57 0.42 -12.48 4.37
C HIS A 57 -0.72 -11.88 3.54
N LEU A 58 -1.25 -12.60 2.55
CA LEU A 58 -2.40 -12.10 1.78
C LEU A 58 -3.66 -12.13 2.64
N ASN A 59 -4.18 -10.95 2.95
CA ASN A 59 -5.42 -10.78 3.71
C ASN A 59 -6.19 -9.53 3.27
N SER A 60 -7.37 -9.32 3.84
CA SER A 60 -8.24 -8.18 3.50
C SER A 60 -7.62 -6.82 3.86
N VAL A 61 -6.77 -6.74 4.88
CA VAL A 61 -6.12 -5.48 5.30
C VAL A 61 -5.14 -5.02 4.22
N ILE A 62 -4.35 -5.95 3.64
CA ILE A 62 -3.45 -5.63 2.53
C ILE A 62 -4.26 -5.15 1.31
N LEU A 63 -5.32 -5.87 0.94
CA LEU A 63 -6.15 -5.48 -0.20
C LEU A 63 -6.85 -4.13 0.01
N GLN A 64 -7.32 -3.86 1.22
CA GLN A 64 -7.93 -2.57 1.57
C GLN A 64 -6.90 -1.45 1.49
N THR A 65 -5.68 -1.67 2.00
CA THR A 65 -4.57 -0.71 1.90
C THR A 65 -4.26 -0.37 0.44
N ILE A 66 -4.22 -1.37 -0.45
CA ILE A 66 -4.06 -1.14 -1.89
C ILE A 66 -5.23 -0.32 -2.45
N VAL A 67 -6.48 -0.67 -2.11
CA VAL A 67 -7.66 0.09 -2.54
C VAL A 67 -7.54 1.55 -2.08
N ASP A 68 -7.18 1.81 -0.84
CA ASP A 68 -7.11 3.16 -0.27
C ASP A 68 -6.00 4.00 -0.92
N ASN A 69 -4.89 3.36 -1.30
CA ASN A 69 -3.78 3.99 -2.01
C ASN A 69 -4.05 4.28 -3.50
N ILE A 70 -5.09 3.68 -4.10
CA ILE A 70 -5.52 4.06 -5.46
C ILE A 70 -6.20 5.43 -5.41
N ALA A 71 -5.70 6.36 -6.24
CA ALA A 71 -6.19 7.73 -6.42
C ALA A 71 -7.73 7.85 -6.38
N TRP A 72 -8.24 9.00 -5.94
CA TRP A 72 -9.65 9.23 -5.62
C TRP A 72 -10.59 8.98 -6.82
N VAL A 73 -11.04 7.73 -6.95
CA VAL A 73 -11.93 7.25 -8.01
C VAL A 73 -13.01 6.35 -7.43
N ASN A 74 -14.23 6.49 -7.94
CA ASN A 74 -15.41 5.81 -7.43
C ASN A 74 -15.51 4.32 -7.82
N ARG A 75 -14.63 3.83 -8.70
CA ARG A 75 -14.60 2.44 -9.19
C ARG A 75 -13.15 1.97 -9.29
N LYS A 76 -12.76 1.08 -8.39
CA LYS A 76 -11.43 0.51 -8.24
C LYS A 76 -11.52 -0.90 -7.68
N ILE A 77 -10.47 -1.68 -7.90
CA ILE A 77 -10.34 -3.06 -7.43
C ILE A 77 -8.88 -3.32 -7.05
N ALA A 78 -8.69 -4.01 -5.91
CA ALA A 78 -7.43 -4.67 -5.58
C ALA A 78 -7.65 -6.18 -5.72
N ILE A 79 -6.65 -6.86 -6.26
CA ILE A 79 -6.67 -8.27 -6.62
C ILE A 79 -5.43 -8.90 -6.00
N GLY A 80 -5.63 -9.95 -5.21
CA GLY A 80 -4.56 -10.80 -4.72
C GLY A 80 -4.78 -12.21 -5.23
N VAL A 81 -3.77 -12.81 -5.88
CA VAL A 81 -3.83 -14.19 -6.36
C VAL A 81 -2.66 -14.95 -5.77
N ILE A 82 -2.95 -15.98 -4.96
CA ILE A 82 -1.95 -16.87 -4.37
C ILE A 82 -1.58 -17.94 -5.39
N ASN A 83 -0.28 -18.16 -5.60
CA ASN A 83 0.23 -19.33 -6.31
C ASN A 83 0.50 -20.48 -5.34
N GLU A 84 -0.49 -21.36 -5.19
CA GLU A 84 -0.34 -22.65 -4.48
C GLU A 84 0.00 -23.81 -5.43
N THR A 85 0.28 -23.52 -6.71
CA THR A 85 0.68 -24.54 -7.68
C THR A 85 2.17 -24.87 -7.54
N PRO A 86 2.64 -26.03 -8.04
CA PRO A 86 4.05 -26.40 -7.96
C PRO A 86 4.96 -25.51 -8.82
N SER A 87 4.41 -24.90 -9.87
CA SER A 87 5.18 -24.23 -10.91
C SER A 87 5.16 -22.71 -10.76
N SER A 88 6.25 -22.06 -11.17
CA SER A 88 6.27 -20.59 -11.27
C SER A 88 5.40 -20.13 -12.43
N TRP A 89 4.64 -19.07 -12.21
CA TRP A 89 3.83 -18.42 -13.23
C TRP A 89 4.61 -17.34 -13.93
N THR A 90 4.36 -17.14 -15.22
CA THR A 90 4.88 -16.02 -16.02
C THR A 90 3.75 -15.15 -16.51
N ALA A 91 3.80 -13.85 -16.22
CA ALA A 91 2.75 -12.91 -16.58
C ALA A 91 2.70 -12.66 -18.10
N GLN A 92 1.49 -12.48 -18.62
CA GLN A 92 1.26 -11.91 -19.94
C GLN A 92 0.66 -10.51 -19.83
N CYS A 93 0.67 -9.76 -20.93
CA CYS A 93 0.12 -8.41 -20.97
C CYS A 93 -1.37 -8.38 -20.58
N PRO A 94 -1.78 -7.56 -19.60
CA PRO A 94 -3.18 -7.43 -19.22
C PRO A 94 -3.98 -6.71 -20.32
N PHE A 95 -5.19 -7.20 -20.59
CA PHE A 95 -6.15 -6.58 -21.50
C PHE A 95 -7.24 -5.85 -20.71
N PHE A 96 -7.49 -4.59 -21.04
CA PHE A 96 -8.56 -3.79 -20.44
C PHE A 96 -9.64 -3.45 -21.45
N LYS A 97 -10.84 -4.00 -21.25
CA LYS A 97 -12.05 -3.57 -21.98
C LYS A 97 -12.51 -2.18 -21.51
N SER A 98 -12.39 -1.91 -20.21
CA SER A 98 -12.67 -0.63 -19.58
C SER A 98 -11.73 -0.38 -18.41
N GLY A 99 -11.40 0.88 -18.14
CA GLY A 99 -10.48 1.23 -17.07
C GLY A 99 -9.01 1.13 -17.47
N THR A 100 -8.14 1.07 -16.47
CA THR A 100 -6.68 0.99 -16.58
C THR A 100 -6.06 0.54 -15.25
N SER A 101 -4.76 0.27 -15.26
CA SER A 101 -3.92 0.04 -14.09
C SER A 101 -2.73 0.99 -14.14
N ASP A 102 -2.31 1.48 -12.99
CA ASP A 102 -1.06 2.25 -12.84
C ASP A 102 0.13 1.37 -12.45
N ALA A 103 -0.13 0.08 -12.19
CA ALA A 103 0.88 -0.91 -11.82
C ALA A 103 1.21 -1.85 -12.99
N VAL A 104 2.44 -2.34 -12.99
CA VAL A 104 2.88 -3.45 -13.85
C VAL A 104 2.46 -4.76 -13.18
N LEU A 105 1.95 -5.70 -13.96
CA LEU A 105 1.58 -7.03 -13.45
C LEU A 105 2.87 -7.78 -13.04
N PRO A 106 2.95 -8.38 -11.83
CA PRO A 106 4.16 -9.08 -11.39
C PRO A 106 4.60 -10.15 -12.38
N GLU A 107 5.78 -10.02 -12.98
CA GLU A 107 6.20 -10.84 -14.13
C GLU A 107 6.35 -12.32 -13.78
N PHE A 108 6.86 -12.64 -12.59
CA PHE A 108 7.08 -14.00 -12.13
C PHE A 108 6.47 -14.20 -10.75
N VAL A 109 5.71 -15.28 -10.54
CA VAL A 109 5.09 -15.61 -9.24
C VAL A 109 5.44 -17.05 -8.89
N LYS A 110 6.24 -17.25 -7.85
CA LYS A 110 6.67 -18.59 -7.41
C LYS A 110 5.61 -19.27 -6.55
N SER A 111 5.75 -20.58 -6.37
CA SER A 111 4.93 -21.34 -5.42
C SER A 111 5.09 -20.76 -4.01
N GLY A 112 3.97 -20.56 -3.31
CA GLY A 112 3.91 -19.95 -1.98
C GLY A 112 3.94 -18.41 -1.97
N GLU A 113 3.96 -17.75 -3.12
CA GLU A 113 3.85 -16.29 -3.25
C GLU A 113 2.43 -15.87 -3.66
N ALA A 114 2.10 -14.61 -3.40
CA ALA A 114 0.88 -13.97 -3.90
C ALA A 114 1.21 -12.73 -4.72
N ALA A 115 0.62 -12.66 -5.90
CA ALA A 115 0.69 -11.48 -6.76
C ALA A 115 -0.38 -10.47 -6.36
N LEU A 116 0.04 -9.24 -6.09
CA LEU A 116 -0.84 -8.10 -5.82
C LEU A 116 -0.98 -7.26 -7.08
N TYR A 117 -2.22 -6.96 -7.46
CA TYR A 117 -2.51 -6.13 -8.61
C TYR A 117 -3.75 -5.27 -8.36
N SER A 118 -3.93 -4.23 -9.16
CA SER A 118 -5.05 -3.32 -9.01
C SER A 118 -5.47 -2.74 -10.33
N ALA A 119 -6.72 -2.34 -10.41
CA ALA A 119 -7.20 -1.55 -11.53
C ALA A 119 -8.22 -0.51 -11.06
N ARG A 120 -8.42 0.50 -11.89
CA ARG A 120 -9.41 1.55 -11.65
C ARG A 120 -10.03 2.00 -12.95
N ARG A 121 -11.13 2.76 -12.84
CA ARG A 121 -11.62 3.52 -14.00
C ARG A 121 -10.56 4.50 -14.49
N ARG A 122 -10.62 4.83 -15.78
CA ARG A 122 -9.80 5.91 -16.36
C ARG A 122 -10.25 7.26 -15.78
N HIS A 123 -9.33 8.19 -15.62
CA HIS A 123 -9.68 9.55 -15.17
C HIS A 123 -10.68 10.24 -16.09
N THR A 124 -10.56 9.98 -17.40
CA THR A 124 -11.34 10.63 -18.46
C THR A 124 -12.79 10.14 -18.58
N SER A 125 -13.20 9.10 -17.86
CA SER A 125 -14.56 8.56 -17.97
C SER A 125 -15.17 8.26 -16.59
N PHE A 126 -16.32 8.86 -16.33
CA PHE A 126 -17.04 8.74 -15.05
C PHE A 126 -18.15 7.69 -15.07
N LEU A 127 -18.57 7.25 -16.26
CA LEU A 127 -19.69 6.31 -16.45
C LEU A 127 -19.26 4.84 -16.58
N VAL A 128 -17.96 4.55 -16.46
CA VAL A 128 -17.41 3.21 -16.67
C VAL A 128 -16.67 2.69 -15.44
N GLY A 129 -16.64 1.36 -15.28
CA GLY A 129 -15.88 0.66 -14.25
C GLY A 129 -14.47 0.27 -14.70
N ALA A 130 -13.83 -0.62 -13.93
CA ALA A 130 -12.62 -1.33 -14.33
C ALA A 130 -13.00 -2.76 -14.76
N VAL A 131 -12.79 -3.10 -16.04
CA VAL A 131 -13.15 -4.39 -16.63
C VAL A 131 -12.01 -4.84 -17.53
N GLY A 132 -11.45 -6.01 -17.26
CA GLY A 132 -10.32 -6.53 -18.01
C GLY A 132 -10.03 -7.98 -17.66
N MET A 133 -8.95 -8.49 -18.22
CA MET A 133 -8.42 -9.82 -18.02
C MET A 133 -6.90 -9.71 -17.95
N PHE A 134 -6.29 -10.47 -17.06
CA PHE A 134 -4.86 -10.74 -17.08
C PHE A 134 -4.67 -12.26 -17.09
N ILE A 135 -3.54 -12.69 -17.65
CA ILE A 135 -3.24 -14.10 -17.86
C ILE A 135 -1.85 -14.37 -17.30
N TYR A 136 -1.73 -15.49 -16.61
CA TYR A 136 -0.45 -16.09 -16.25
C TYR A 136 -0.29 -17.39 -17.04
N TYR A 137 0.86 -17.55 -17.69
CA TYR A 137 1.28 -18.83 -18.24
C TYR A 137 1.83 -19.71 -17.12
N MET A 138 1.42 -20.98 -17.10
CA MET A 138 1.86 -21.98 -16.13
C MET A 138 2.40 -23.17 -16.92
N PRO A 139 3.70 -23.51 -16.80
CA PRO A 139 4.32 -24.53 -17.66
C PRO A 139 3.75 -25.94 -17.45
N ASP A 140 3.32 -26.27 -16.22
CA ASP A 140 2.84 -27.61 -15.86
C ASP A 140 1.35 -27.63 -15.50
N ALA A 141 0.56 -26.66 -15.98
CA ALA A 141 -0.88 -26.76 -15.86
C ALA A 141 -1.34 -27.95 -16.72
N GLU A 142 -1.54 -29.10 -16.08
CA GLU A 142 -2.09 -30.29 -16.70
C GLU A 142 -3.32 -29.89 -17.53
N ARG A 143 -3.33 -30.30 -18.81
CA ARG A 143 -4.55 -30.20 -19.62
C ARG A 143 -5.64 -31.01 -18.91
N PRO A 144 -6.83 -30.44 -18.66
CA PRO A 144 -7.97 -31.24 -18.21
C PRO A 144 -8.34 -32.31 -19.24
#